data_AF-A0A9X8E6S8-F1
#
_entry.id   AF-A0A9X8E6S8-F1
#
_cell.length_a   1.000
_cell.length_b   1.000
_cell.length_c   1.000
_cell.angle_alpha   90.00
_cell.angle_beta   90.00
_cell.angle_gamma   90.00
#
_symmetry.space_group_name_H-M   'P 1'
#
loop_
_entity.id
_entity.type
_entity.pdbx_description
1 polymer ?
#
loop_
_entity_poly.entity_id
_entity_poly.type
_entity_poly.pdbx_seq_one_letter_code
_entity_poly.pdbx_strand_id
1 'polypeptide(L)' 'LEFAAVHDSYWTHACSVPQMNRRLREEFVTLYSQPLLADLREQLVLRFPNQQFPEIPQTGDLNLNDVLESPYFFN' A
#
# COMPACT_ATOMS: atom_id res chain seq x y z
N LEU A 1 -17.95 9.49 6.59
CA LEU A 1 -17.69 8.14 6.07
C LEU A 1 -17.56 7.25 7.29
N GLU A 2 -18.54 6.39 7.56
CA GLU A 2 -18.39 5.33 8.56
C GLU A 2 -17.58 4.20 7.91
N PHE A 3 -16.59 3.67 8.61
CA PHE A 3 -15.62 2.72 8.06
C PHE A 3 -15.31 1.62 9.06
N ALA A 4 -15.31 0.37 8.58
CA ALA A 4 -14.81 -0.78 9.30
C ALA A 4 -13.95 -1.63 8.35
N ALA A 5 -13.00 -2.37 8.91
CA ALA A 5 -12.14 -3.25 8.13
C ALA A 5 -11.95 -4.59 8.86
N VAL A 6 -11.95 -5.67 8.07
CA VAL A 6 -11.51 -7.00 8.49
C VAL A 6 -10.41 -7.40 7.53
N HIS A 7 -9.15 -7.15 7.91
CA HIS A 7 -7.98 -7.33 7.05
C HIS A 7 -8.07 -6.51 5.74
N ASP A 8 -8.34 -7.18 4.61
CA ASP A 8 -8.46 -6.61 3.26
C ASP A 8 -9.92 -6.34 2.84
N SER A 9 -10.86 -6.66 3.72
CA SER A 9 -12.29 -6.45 3.49
C SER A 9 -12.74 -5.13 4.15
N TYR A 10 -13.13 -4.16 3.32
CA TYR A 10 -13.49 -2.81 3.76
C TYR A 10 -14.99 -2.58 3.67
N TRP A 11 -15.59 -2.12 4.76
CA TRP A 11 -17.04 -1.95 4.89
C TRP A 11 -17.39 -0.49 5.16
N THR A 12 -18.48 -0.04 4.53
CA THR A 12 -19.11 1.26 4.76
C THR A 12 -20.59 1.17 4.44
N HIS A 13 -21.36 2.23 4.69
CA HIS A 13 -22.74 2.31 4.22
C HIS A 13 -22.79 2.34 2.69
N ALA A 14 -23.79 1.70 2.08
CA ALA A 14 -23.90 1.53 0.63
C ALA A 14 -23.74 2.83 -0.19
N CYS A 15 -24.31 3.94 0.30
CA CYS A 15 -24.20 5.26 -0.35
C CYS A 15 -22.76 5.81 -0.40
N SER A 16 -21.86 5.28 0.43
CA SER A 16 -20.48 5.73 0.57
C SER A 16 -19.45 4.82 -0.10
N VAL A 17 -19.87 3.67 -0.65
CA VAL A 17 -18.98 2.71 -1.34
C VAL A 17 -18.16 3.37 -2.47
N PRO A 18 -18.73 4.22 -3.35
CA PRO A 18 -17.93 4.88 -4.39
C PRO A 18 -16.84 5.78 -3.82
N GLN A 19 -17.13 6.49 -2.72
CA GLN A 19 -16.14 7.33 -2.04
C GLN A 19 -15.06 6.48 -1.39
N MET A 20 -15.42 5.38 -0.72
CA MET A 20 -14.48 4.47 -0.07
C MET A 20 -13.53 3.86 -1.10
N ASN A 21 -14.02 3.33 -2.22
CA ASN A 21 -13.18 2.68 -3.23
C ASN A 21 -12.17 3.65 -3.85
N ARG A 22 -12.57 4.90 -4.09
CA ARG A 22 -11.65 5.95 -4.54
C ARG A 22 -10.54 6.18 -3.52
N ARG A 23 -10.89 6.35 -2.24
CA ARG A 23 -9.92 6.58 -1.15
C ARG A 23 -8.95 5.40 -1.00
N LEU A 24 -9.44 4.16 -1.05
CA LEU A 24 -8.60 2.98 -0.93
C LEU A 24 -7.52 2.91 -2.03
N ARG A 25 -7.86 3.26 -3.27
CA ARG A 25 -6.88 3.35 -4.37
C ARG A 25 -5.89 4.48 -4.16
N GLU A 26 -6.36 5.66 -3.75
CA GLU A 26 -5.49 6.82 -3.44
C GLU A 26 -4.48 6.49 -2.33
N GLU A 27 -4.94 5.87 -1.24
CA GLU A 27 -4.09 5.46 -0.11
C GLU A 27 -3.11 4.34 -0.51
N PHE A 28 -3.55 3.38 -1.33
CA PHE A 28 -2.65 2.33 -1.84
C PHE A 28 -1.51 2.92 -2.66
N VAL A 29 -1.82 3.80 -3.63
CA VAL A 29 -0.80 4.48 -4.44
C VAL A 29 0.12 5.31 -3.54
N THR A 30 -0.44 6.04 -2.57
CA THR A 30 0.34 6.86 -1.63
C THR A 30 1.30 6.02 -0.78
N LEU A 31 0.84 4.86 -0.27
CA LEU A 31 1.65 3.95 0.52
C LEU A 31 2.80 3.35 -0.30
N TYR A 32 2.49 2.79 -1.47
CA TYR A 32 3.47 2.08 -2.30
C TYR A 32 4.35 3.00 -3.16
N SER A 33 4.07 4.29 -3.20
CA SER A 33 4.99 5.30 -3.77
C SER A 33 6.17 5.62 -2.85
N GLN A 34 6.15 5.13 -1.60
CA GLN A 34 7.25 5.31 -0.64
C GLN A 34 8.33 4.23 -0.83
N PRO A 35 9.59 4.50 -0.45
CA PRO A 35 10.69 3.53 -0.56
C PRO A 35 10.68 2.49 0.58
N LEU A 36 9.54 1.82 0.80
CA LEU A 36 9.26 0.97 1.97
C LEU A 36 10.35 -0.07 2.29
N LEU A 37 10.90 -0.73 1.26
CA LEU A 37 11.95 -1.72 1.46
C LEU A 37 13.30 -1.09 1.83
N ALA A 38 13.56 0.14 1.39
CA ALA A 38 14.75 0.88 1.79
C ALA A 38 14.66 1.30 3.26
N ASP A 39 13.52 1.85 3.65
CA ASP A 39 13.25 2.25 5.03
C ASP A 39 13.34 1.04 5.97
N LEU A 40 12.74 -0.10 5.57
CA LEU A 40 12.84 -1.35 6.34
C LEU A 40 14.29 -1.82 6.45
N ARG A 41 15.07 -1.82 5.36
CA ARG A 41 16.47 -2.25 5.39
C ARG A 41 17.29 -1.35 6.30
N GLU A 42 17.10 -0.04 6.24
CA GLU A 42 17.77 0.92 7.13
C GLU A 42 17.45 0.62 8.60
N GLN A 43 16.16 0.45 8.93
CA GLN A 43 15.73 0.10 10.30
C GLN A 43 16.34 -1.21 10.79
N LEU A 44 16.42 -2.23 9.93
CA LEU A 44 17.03 -3.52 10.26
C LEU A 44 18.54 -3.39 10.52
N VAL A 45 19.27 -2.65 9.68
CA VAL A 45 20.70 -2.38 9.86
C VAL A 45 20.95 -1.63 11.17
N LEU A 46 20.14 -0.61 11.47
CA LEU A 46 20.23 0.15 12.72
C LEU A 46 19.93 -0.72 13.95
N ARG A 47 18.92 -1.60 13.85
CA ARG A 47 18.50 -2.46 14.96
C ARG A 47 19.46 -3.62 15.21
N PHE A 48 20.10 -4.13 14.16
CA PHE A 48 20.95 -5.32 14.21
C PHE A 48 22.30 -5.07 13.50
N PRO A 49 23.18 -4.21 14.07
CA PRO A 49 24.40 -3.75 13.39
C PRO A 49 25.42 -4.86 13.10
N ASN A 50 25.33 -6.01 13.78
CA ASN A 50 26.21 -7.15 13.60
C ASN A 50 25.66 -8.18 12.59
N GLN A 51 24.50 -7.92 12.00
CA GLN A 51 23.86 -8.78 11.01
C GLN A 51 23.99 -8.18 9.62
N GLN A 52 24.26 -9.02 8.61
CA GLN A 52 24.22 -8.60 7.22
C GLN A 52 22.81 -8.81 6.66
N PHE A 53 22.32 -7.80 5.95
CA PHE A 53 21.04 -7.83 5.23
C PHE A 53 21.29 -7.75 3.72
N PRO A 54 20.51 -8.46 2.90
CA PRO A 54 20.67 -8.45 1.46
C PRO A 54 20.42 -7.06 0.87
N GLU A 55 20.80 -6.89 -0.39
CA GLU A 55 20.40 -5.73 -1.18
C GLU A 55 18.89 -5.78 -1.49
N ILE A 56 18.30 -4.61 -1.70
CA ILE A 56 16.89 -4.48 -2.02
C ILE A 56 16.69 -4.93 -3.47
N PRO A 57 15.67 -5.76 -3.78
CA PRO A 57 15.41 -6.17 -5.15
C PRO A 57 15.06 -4.97 -6.04
N GLN A 58 15.36 -5.09 -7.34
CA GLN A 58 14.98 -4.08 -8.32
C GLN A 58 13.45 -4.05 -8.50
N THR A 59 12.88 -2.86 -8.65
CA THR A 59 11.46 -2.67 -8.98
C THR A 59 11.18 -3.06 -10.42
N GLY A 60 9.98 -3.57 -10.68
CA GLY A 60 9.48 -3.80 -12.04
C GLY A 60 9.06 -2.52 -12.76
N ASP A 61 8.31 -2.69 -13.84
CA ASP A 61 7.84 -1.63 -14.75
C ASP A 61 6.37 -1.21 -14.54
N LEU A 62 5.70 -1.75 -13.52
CA LEU A 62 4.32 -1.39 -13.17
C LEU A 62 4.19 0.12 -12.89
N ASN A 63 3.27 0.79 -13.60
CA ASN A 63 2.85 2.14 -13.26
C ASN A 63 1.80 2.10 -12.14
N LEU A 64 2.19 2.49 -10.91
CA LEU A 64 1.29 2.49 -9.76
C LEU A 64 0.01 3.33 -9.97
N ASN A 65 0.06 4.38 -10.80
CA ASN A 65 -1.10 5.23 -11.04
C ASN A 65 -2.25 4.49 -11.75
N ASP A 66 -1.98 3.37 -12.42
CA ASP A 66 -3.01 2.56 -13.08
C ASP A 66 -4.00 1.96 -12.07
N VAL A 67 -3.61 1.86 -10.78
CA VAL A 67 -4.48 1.42 -9.69
C VAL A 67 -5.67 2.35 -9.49
N LEU A 68 -5.51 3.66 -9.71
CA LEU A 68 -6.56 4.67 -9.48
C LEU A 68 -7.82 4.41 -10.33
N GLU A 69 -7.60 3.86 -11.52
CA GLU A 69 -8.65 3.59 -12.51
C GLU A 69 -9.07 2.12 -12.55
N SER A 70 -8.52 1.26 -11.68
CA SER A 70 -8.81 -0.17 -11.68
C SER A 70 -10.15 -0.50 -10.99
N PRO A 71 -11.21 -0.88 -11.73
CA PRO A 71 -12.54 -1.06 -11.17
C PRO A 71 -12.61 -2.26 -10.20
N TYR A 72 -11.76 -3.27 -10.41
CA TYR A 72 -11.74 -4.51 -9.63
C TYR A 72 -10.67 -4.55 -8.55
N PHE A 73 -9.98 -3.43 -8.30
CA PHE A 73 -8.96 -3.36 -7.24
C PHE A 73 -9.54 -3.61 -5.84
N PHE A 74 -10.69 -3.00 -5.56
CA PHE A 74 -11.58 -3.32 -4.44
C PHE A 74 -13.02 -3.27 -4.96
N ASN A 75 -13.72 -4.40 -4.89
CA ASN A 75 -15.09 -4.58 -5.38
C ASN A 75 -16.03 -4.99 -4.25
#